data_AF-A0A8J2QXS7-F1
#
_entry.id   AF-A0A8J2QXS7-F1
#
_cell.length_a   1.000
_cell.length_b   1.000
_cell.length_c   1.000
_cell.angle_alpha   90.00
_cell.angle_beta   90.00
_cell.angle_gamma   90.00
#
_symmetry.space_group_name_H-M   'P 1'
#
loop_
_entity.id
_entity.type
_entity.pdbx_description
1 polymer ?
#
loop_
_entity_poly.entity_id
_entity_poly.type
_entity_poly.pdbx_seq_one_letter_code
_entity_poly.pdbx_strand_id
1 'polypeptide(L)' 'MRLCILISICLTQVLSEGTEERESLLVQTNSGLVRGYKDPKEDVFVFLGIPYATAPTGAQRFKVNSCFIMTLEYY' A
#
# COMPACT_ATOMS: atom_id res chain seq x y z
N MET A 1 -26.90 -26.47 27.00
CA MET A 1 -25.95 -25.38 27.30
C MET A 1 -24.55 -25.63 26.75
N ARG A 2 -23.93 -26.79 27.02
CA ARG A 2 -22.61 -27.14 26.46
C ARG A 2 -22.60 -27.29 24.92
N LEU A 3 -23.67 -27.83 24.34
CA LEU A 3 -23.78 -28.03 22.88
C LEU A 3 -23.85 -26.70 22.10
N CYS A 4 -24.56 -25.70 22.63
CA CYS A 4 -24.69 -24.37 22.01
C CYS A 4 -23.35 -23.61 22.00
N ILE A 5 -22.52 -23.81 23.04
CA ILE A 5 -21.19 -23.21 23.14
C ILE A 5 -20.27 -23.78 22.05
N LEU A 6 -20.33 -25.09 21.81
CA LEU A 6 -19.54 -25.74 20.76
C LEU A 6 -19.96 -25.29 19.35
N ILE A 7 -21.26 -25.15 19.11
CA ILE A 7 -21.78 -24.66 17.81
C ILE A 7 -21.35 -23.20 17.56
N SER A 8 -21.41 -22.35 18.60
CA SER A 8 -20.96 -20.95 18.51
C SER A 8 -19.46 -20.83 18.25
N ILE A 9 -18.64 -21.72 18.84
CA ILE A 9 -17.18 -21.72 18.65
C ILE A 9 -16.81 -22.22 17.25
N CYS A 10 -17.53 -23.20 16.68
CA CYS A 10 -17.29 -23.65 15.31
C CYS A 10 -17.65 -22.58 14.27
N LEU A 11 -18.70 -21.79 14.51
CA LEU A 11 -19.15 -20.77 13.57
C LEU A 11 -18.15 -19.60 13.44
N THR A 12 -17.42 -19.26 14.50
CA THR A 12 -16.43 -18.18 14.48
C THR A 12 -15.14 -18.54 13.74
N GLN A 13 -14.76 -19.82 13.69
CA GLN A 13 -13.54 -20.28 12.99
C GLN A 13 -13.68 -20.16 11.47
N VAL A 14 -14.90 -20.35 10.97
CA VAL A 14 -15.20 -20.36 9.53
C VAL A 14 -15.15 -18.94 8.93
N LEU A 15 -15.30 -17.88 9.73
CA LEU A 15 -15.22 -16.49 9.28
C LEU A 15 -13.80 -15.91 9.23
N SER A 16 -12.79 -16.63 9.71
CA SER A 16 -11.38 -16.22 9.59
C SER A 16 -10.79 -16.68 8.25
N GLU A 17 -11.48 -16.38 7.15
CA GLU A 17 -10.99 -16.64 5.80
C GLU A 17 -9.94 -15.57 5.44
N GLY A 18 -8.68 -15.88 5.75
CA GLY A 18 -7.53 -15.46 4.96
C GLY A 18 -7.27 -13.96 4.80
N THR A 19 -7.07 -13.23 5.89
CA THR A 19 -6.24 -12.02 5.81
C THR A 19 -4.78 -12.46 5.91
N GLU A 20 -4.20 -12.89 4.78
CA GLU A 20 -2.75 -12.98 4.66
C GLU A 20 -2.22 -11.56 4.83
N GLU A 21 -1.85 -11.18 6.05
CA GLU A 21 -1.33 -9.86 6.38
C GLU A 21 0.04 -9.73 5.69
N ARG A 22 0.03 -9.31 4.42
CA ARG A 22 1.25 -9.10 3.64
C ARG A 22 2.09 -8.05 4.37
N GLU A 23 3.34 -8.41 4.67
CA GLU A 23 4.31 -7.50 5.29
C GLU A 23 4.32 -6.17 4.50
N SER A 24 4.14 -5.07 5.23
CA SER A 24 4.04 -3.74 4.65
C SER A 24 4.93 -2.74 5.36
N LEU A 25 5.40 -1.73 4.64
CA LEU A 25 6.30 -0.69 5.14
C LEU A 25 5.76 0.69 4.76
N LEU A 26 5.80 1.62 5.72
CA LEU A 26 5.50 3.03 5.48
C LEU A 26 6.79 3.82 5.35
N VAL A 27 6.90 4.62 4.29
CA VAL A 27 8.05 5.49 4.03
C VAL A 27 7.56 6.92 3.86
N GLN A 28 8.20 7.86 4.55
CA GLN A 28 7.95 9.29 4.37
C GLN A 28 8.68 9.79 3.13
N THR A 29 7.95 10.41 2.20
CA THR A 29 8.48 11.08 1.01
C THR A 29 8.05 12.54 0.99
N ASN A 30 8.61 13.37 0.09
CA ASN A 30 8.19 14.78 -0.01
C ASN A 30 6.74 14.91 -0.53
N SER A 31 6.22 13.88 -1.19
CA SER A 31 4.82 13.78 -1.60
C SER A 31 3.89 13.28 -0.49
N GLY A 32 4.43 12.79 0.63
CA GLY A 32 3.69 12.25 1.77
C GLY A 32 4.10 10.82 2.15
N LEU A 33 3.30 10.19 3.02
CA LEU A 33 3.50 8.79 3.42
C LEU A 33 3.11 7.85 2.27
N VAL A 34 4.02 6.93 1.93
CA VAL A 34 3.78 5.89 0.92
C VAL A 34 3.85 4.53 1.59
N ARG A 35 2.86 3.67 1.29
CA ARG A 35 2.84 2.27 1.73
C ARG A 35 3.36 1.36 0.62
N GLY A 36 4.35 0.53 0.95
CA GLY A 36 4.85 -0.54 0.11
C GLY A 36 4.54 -1.91 0.72
N TYR A 37 4.66 -2.95 -0.11
CA TYR A 37 4.45 -4.34 0.30
C TYR A 37 5.68 -5.17 -0.02
N LYS A 38 5.95 -6.17 0.80
CA LYS A 38 7.03 -7.11 0.56
C LYS A 38 6.72 -7.99 -0.64
N ASP A 39 7.69 -8.16 -1.52
CA ASP A 39 7.58 -9.09 -2.65
C ASP A 39 7.64 -10.54 -2.11
N PRO A 40 6.77 -11.45 -2.56
CA PRO A 40 6.77 -12.84 -2.10
C PRO A 40 7.95 -13.67 -2.65
N LYS A 41 8.63 -13.20 -3.71
CA LYS A 41 9.74 -13.90 -4.36
C LYS A 41 11.10 -13.36 -3.94
N GLU A 42 11.15 -12.05 -3.73
CA GLU A 42 12.39 -11.32 -3.44
C GLU A 42 12.27 -10.66 -2.06
N ASP A 43 13.34 -10.63 -1.27
CA ASP A 43 13.34 -10.00 0.07
C ASP A 43 13.44 -8.46 -0.01
N VAL A 44 12.53 -7.84 -0.76
CA VAL A 44 12.50 -6.40 -1.02
C VAL A 44 11.08 -5.85 -0.84
N PHE A 45 10.99 -4.58 -0.44
CA PHE A 45 9.72 -3.85 -0.40
C PHE A 45 9.51 -3.08 -1.71
N VAL A 46 8.35 -3.28 -2.32
CA VAL A 46 7.98 -2.66 -3.59
C VAL A 46 6.90 -1.60 -3.35
N PHE A 47 7.14 -0.40 -3.88
CA PHE A 47 6.24 0.74 -3.80
C PHE A 47 5.79 1.13 -5.21
N LEU A 48 4.53 0.86 -5.54
CA LEU A 48 3.97 1.08 -6.88
C LEU A 48 3.01 2.26 -6.90
N GLY A 49 2.95 2.95 -8.05
CA GLY A 49 1.95 4.01 -8.29
C GLY A 49 2.24 5.34 -7.58
N ILE A 50 3.48 5.59 -7.14
CA ILE A 50 3.85 6.88 -6.55
C ILE A 50 3.80 7.96 -7.64
N PRO A 51 2.94 8.99 -7.49
CA PRO A 51 2.87 10.08 -8.45
C PRO A 51 4.14 10.94 -8.37
N TYR A 52 4.85 11.09 -9.49
CA TYR A 52 6.08 11.89 -9.58
C TYR A 52 5.88 13.25 -10.25
N ALA A 53 4.73 13.45 -10.89
CA ALA A 53 4.37 14.68 -11.59
C ALA A 53 2.85 14.87 -11.61
N THR A 54 2.41 16.10 -11.87
CA THR A 54 1.00 16.38 -12.13
C THR A 54 0.57 15.73 -13.44
N ALA A 55 -0.60 15.09 -13.45
CA ALA A 55 -1.11 14.41 -14.63
C ALA A 55 -1.30 15.41 -15.80
N PRO A 56 -0.75 15.13 -17.01
CA PRO A 56 -0.76 16.07 -18.14
C PRO A 56 -2.11 16.07 -18.87
N THR A 57 -3.18 16.44 -18.16
CA THR A 57 -4.55 16.47 -18.67
C THR A 57 -5.00 17.89 -19.00
N GLY A 58 -6.01 18.03 -19.87
CA GLY A 58 -6.60 19.32 -20.24
C GLY A 58 -5.56 20.34 -20.73
N ALA A 59 -5.50 21.49 -20.05
CA ALA A 59 -4.57 22.58 -20.36
C ALA A 59 -3.09 22.25 -20.10
N GLN A 60 -2.80 21.14 -19.42
CA GLN A 60 -1.44 20.65 -19.19
C GLN A 60 -0.98 19.64 -20.26
N ARG A 61 -1.87 19.26 -21.18
CA ARG A 61 -1.52 18.37 -22.29
C ARG A 61 -0.45 19.03 -23.17
N PHE A 62 0.59 18.26 -23.51
CA PHE A 62 1.75 18.70 -24.30
C PHE A 62 2.64 19.76 -23.67
N LYS A 63 2.45 20.09 -22.39
CA LYS A 63 3.38 20.96 -21.64
C LYS A 63 4.46 20.12 -20.98
N VAL A 64 5.58 20.78 -20.63
CA VAL A 64 6.59 20.17 -19.77
C VAL A 64 5.92 19.79 -18.47
N ASN A 65 6.11 18.53 -18.07
CA ASN A 65 5.55 18.04 -16.81
C ASN A 65 6.10 18.89 -15.67
N SER A 66 5.19 19.46 -14.88
CA SER A 66 5.57 20.09 -13.62
C SER A 66 6.02 18.97 -12.69
N CYS A 67 7.32 18.71 -12.68
CA CYS A 67 7.93 17.84 -11.69
C CYS A 67 7.72 18.50 -10.33
N PHE A 68 7.14 17.75 -9.39
CA PHE A 68 7.22 18.14 -8.00
C PHE A 68 8.68 17.92 -7.62
N ILE A 69 9.49 18.98 -7.63
CA ILE A 69 10.94 18.85 -7.42
C ILE A 69 11.14 18.21 -6.05
N MET A 70 11.45 16.92 -6.07
CA MET A 70 12.09 16.20 -4.99
C MET A 70 13.52 16.76 -4.97
N THR A 71 13.73 17.89 -4.29
CA THR A 71 15.10 18.29 -3.96
C THR A 71 15.68 17.13 -3.18
N LEU A 72 16.63 16.43 -3.79
CA LEU A 72 17.50 15.46 -3.15
C LEU A 72 18.42 16.24 -2.20
N GLU A 73 17.86 16.75 -1.10
CA GLU A 73 18.62 17.04 0.10
C GLU A 73 18.64 15.77 0.94
N TYR A 74 19.41 14.78 0.47
CA TYR A 74 19.94 13.70 1.30
C TYR A 74 21.32 13.36 0.75
N TYR A 75 22.33 13.99 1.35
CA TYR A 75 23.67 13.43 1.52
C TYR A 75 23.81 13.11 3.02
#